data_AF-A0A965NQC2-F1
#
_entry.id   AF-A0A965NQC2-F1
#
_cell.length_a   1.000
_cell.length_b   1.000
_cell.length_c   1.000
_cell.angle_alpha   90.00
_cell.angle_beta   90.00
_cell.angle_gamma   90.00
#
_symmetry.space_group_name_H-M   'P 1'
#
loop_
_entity.id
_entity.type
_entity.pdbx_description
1 polymer ?
#
loop_
_entity_poly.entity_id
_entity_poly.type
_entity_poly.pdbx_seq_one_letter_code
_entity_poly.pdbx_strand_id
1 'polypeptide(L)'
;DAAHINNSQTLLKLKGGRIGGQSDRIEPTQVVEIEGAPGVDDVRKIAMPMPFNQPSSVLFNLLGWLTDAAKGVVTTAEEKIGEANNNMPVGTAQALIEQGAKVFSSIHARLHRSQAKSLAIVSRINHWYLADMDNQSGEAIEVRDFAYNNDVRPVSDPNIFSETQRLAQNQAILQMATSAPPGMFDIRAAYRRVLNQLKVPNVDEILPNPLGAKESNPALENVAMTMGRPAAAYPDQDHISHIKIHLEYAMNPAYGGNPVIGPTFAPNALEHIKQHLTLHYLQSMRAYVAQASGGKDTLELHQEKPLDLEAQQALALASQMVGQDSQMTMQPFVQQIQALAQKVAQAQQSRMEQIASQDPTAQVILKTQMAETQRKQQEAQFKMQMDQQKSQQDYEIKIAELQRKVMELQSKYDLQTELDNQKNSTNVAVASMNNSSRERVAALQAQAQLSAQELALAQEQAMLGIQAVNEAEKDIRQHGIEIERQNFLNEAEVTKQAVQAALQPKPTTGV
;
A
#
# COMPACT_ATOMS: atom_id res chain seq x y z
N ASP A 1 -63.48 -6.04 -57.94
CA ASP A 1 -63.44 -6.22 -56.48
C ASP A 1 -64.80 -6.72 -56.02
N ALA A 2 -64.86 -7.84 -55.29
CA ALA A 2 -66.11 -8.41 -54.78
C ALA A 2 -66.82 -7.45 -53.81
N ALA A 3 -66.07 -6.61 -53.08
CA ALA A 3 -66.65 -5.58 -52.22
C ALA A 3 -67.35 -4.49 -53.03
N HIS A 4 -66.75 -4.05 -54.13
CA HIS A 4 -67.33 -3.05 -55.02
C HIS A 4 -68.61 -3.54 -55.72
N ILE A 5 -68.65 -4.82 -56.09
CA ILE A 5 -69.82 -5.43 -56.76
C ILE A 5 -70.94 -5.75 -55.75
N ASN A 6 -70.60 -6.18 -54.53
CA ASN A 6 -71.60 -6.45 -53.49
C ASN A 6 -72.25 -5.16 -52.96
N ASN A 7 -71.48 -4.08 -52.88
CA ASN A 7 -71.96 -2.76 -52.42
C ASN A 7 -72.47 -1.85 -53.56
N SER A 8 -72.55 -2.33 -54.80
CA SER A 8 -73.02 -1.50 -55.90
C SER A 8 -74.51 -1.20 -55.74
N GLN A 9 -74.87 0.08 -55.67
CA GLN A 9 -76.27 0.50 -55.58
C GLN A 9 -76.92 0.32 -56.95
N THR A 10 -77.94 -0.54 -57.06
CA THR A 10 -78.75 -0.75 -58.27
C THR A 10 -80.20 -0.93 -57.86
N LEU A 11 -81.16 -0.53 -58.71
CA LEU A 11 -82.58 -0.67 -58.40
C LEU A 11 -83.31 -1.40 -59.52
N LEU A 12 -84.05 -2.45 -59.15
CA LEU A 12 -85.00 -3.10 -60.03
C LEU A 12 -86.40 -2.55 -59.76
N LYS A 13 -87.03 -1.99 -60.78
CA LYS A 13 -88.39 -1.45 -60.70
C LYS A 13 -89.35 -2.39 -61.43
N LEU A 14 -90.34 -2.92 -60.71
CA LEU A 14 -91.35 -3.79 -61.30
C LEU A 14 -92.36 -2.95 -62.12
N LYS A 15 -92.56 -3.33 -63.37
CA LYS A 15 -93.59 -2.76 -64.25
C LYS A 15 -94.58 -3.85 -64.62
N GLY A 16 -95.88 -3.55 -64.57
CA GLY A 16 -96.93 -4.50 -64.89
C GLY A 16 -96.79 -4.98 -66.34
N GLY A 17 -96.46 -6.26 -66.51
CA GLY A 17 -96.16 -6.87 -67.81
C GLY A 17 -97.14 -7.97 -68.19
N ARG A 18 -97.17 -8.29 -69.48
CA ARG A 18 -98.03 -9.34 -70.06
C ARG A 18 -97.24 -10.58 -70.52
N ILE A 19 -95.91 -10.51 -70.54
CA ILE A 19 -95.03 -11.57 -71.06
C ILE A 19 -94.05 -11.99 -69.98
N GLY A 20 -93.83 -13.30 -69.83
CA GLY A 20 -92.88 -13.87 -68.88
C GLY A 20 -91.49 -14.05 -69.50
N GLY A 21 -90.45 -13.56 -68.82
CA GLY A 21 -89.04 -13.83 -69.12
C GLY A 21 -88.30 -12.66 -69.78
N GLN A 22 -87.46 -11.97 -68.99
CA GLN A 22 -86.58 -10.88 -69.42
C GLN A 22 -85.17 -11.12 -68.85
N SER A 23 -84.12 -10.85 -69.62
CA SER A 23 -82.72 -10.90 -69.16
C SER A 23 -82.07 -9.57 -69.49
N ASP A 24 -81.84 -8.75 -68.46
CA ASP A 24 -81.16 -7.47 -68.61
C ASP A 24 -79.81 -7.46 -67.91
N ARG A 25 -78.89 -6.67 -68.46
CA ARG A 25 -77.62 -6.32 -67.80
C ARG A 25 -77.84 -5.07 -66.96
N ILE A 26 -77.57 -5.18 -65.67
CA ILE A 26 -77.68 -4.07 -64.73
C ILE A 26 -76.28 -3.50 -64.53
N GLU A 27 -76.09 -2.24 -64.90
CA GLU A 27 -74.88 -1.50 -64.57
C GLU A 27 -75.00 -0.87 -63.17
N PRO A 28 -73.88 -0.67 -62.45
CA PRO A 28 -73.88 0.04 -61.18
C PRO A 28 -74.56 1.42 -61.31
N THR A 29 -75.38 1.79 -60.33
CA THR A 29 -76.20 3.03 -60.25
C THR A 29 -77.38 3.11 -61.22
N GLN A 30 -77.64 2.07 -62.00
CA GLN A 30 -78.77 2.05 -62.93
C GLN A 30 -80.07 1.58 -62.26
N VAL A 31 -81.19 2.18 -62.69
CA VAL A 31 -82.54 1.69 -62.43
C VAL A 31 -83.02 0.95 -63.66
N VAL A 32 -83.25 -0.35 -63.55
CA VAL A 32 -83.74 -1.20 -64.65
C VAL A 32 -85.18 -1.59 -64.37
N GLU A 33 -86.05 -1.38 -65.36
CA GLU A 33 -87.46 -1.77 -65.28
C GLU A 33 -87.61 -3.23 -65.75
N ILE A 34 -88.22 -4.08 -64.94
CA ILE A 34 -88.48 -5.48 -65.26
C ILE A 34 -89.97 -5.77 -65.31
N GLU A 35 -90.39 -6.56 -66.30
CA GLU A 35 -91.78 -6.97 -66.46
C GLU A 35 -92.14 -8.16 -65.59
N GLY A 36 -93.17 -8.00 -64.76
CA GLY A 36 -93.73 -9.06 -63.93
C GLY A 36 -94.87 -9.81 -64.62
N ALA A 37 -94.96 -11.12 -64.39
CA ALA A 37 -96.14 -11.88 -64.76
C ALA A 37 -97.40 -11.36 -64.01
N PRO A 38 -98.61 -11.49 -64.59
CA PRO A 38 -99.84 -11.02 -63.94
C PRO A 38 -100.01 -11.62 -62.54
N GLY A 39 -100.21 -10.76 -61.54
CA GLY A 39 -100.39 -11.16 -60.13
C GLY A 39 -99.11 -11.19 -59.28
N VAL A 40 -97.94 -10.88 -59.85
CA VAL A 40 -96.73 -10.67 -59.04
C VAL A 40 -96.71 -9.24 -58.49
N ASP A 41 -96.74 -9.14 -57.17
CA ASP A 41 -96.72 -7.91 -56.38
C ASP A 41 -95.31 -7.50 -55.91
N ASP A 42 -94.41 -8.47 -55.75
CA ASP A 42 -93.04 -8.27 -55.26
C ASP A 42 -91.98 -8.71 -56.27
N VAL A 43 -91.10 -7.77 -56.64
CA VAL A 43 -89.96 -7.92 -57.54
C VAL A 43 -88.97 -9.00 -57.07
N ARG A 44 -88.87 -9.24 -55.75
CA ARG A 44 -87.94 -10.22 -55.15
C ARG A 44 -88.28 -11.67 -55.50
N LYS A 45 -89.53 -11.94 -55.89
CA LYS A 45 -89.98 -13.28 -56.30
C LYS A 45 -89.51 -13.66 -57.71
N ILE A 46 -89.10 -12.66 -58.50
CA ILE A 46 -88.68 -12.81 -59.91
C ILE A 46 -87.16 -12.64 -60.05
N ALA A 47 -86.54 -11.82 -59.20
CA ALA A 47 -85.11 -11.52 -59.28
C ALA A 47 -84.25 -12.61 -58.60
N MET A 48 -83.21 -13.09 -59.30
CA MET A 48 -82.16 -13.92 -58.71
C MET A 48 -81.11 -13.00 -58.06
N PRO A 49 -80.65 -13.29 -56.82
CA PRO A 49 -79.54 -12.54 -56.24
C PRO A 49 -78.27 -12.76 -57.08
N MET A 50 -77.53 -11.68 -57.31
CA MET A 50 -76.27 -11.74 -58.04
C MET A 50 -75.30 -12.72 -57.35
N PRO A 51 -74.62 -13.64 -58.06
CA PRO A 51 -73.84 -14.72 -57.47
C PRO A 51 -72.45 -14.26 -56.96
N PHE A 52 -72.36 -13.05 -56.40
CA PHE A 52 -71.11 -12.52 -55.85
C PHE A 52 -71.08 -12.68 -54.33
N ASN A 53 -70.14 -13.50 -53.87
CA ASN A 53 -69.89 -13.68 -52.44
C ASN A 53 -69.41 -12.36 -51.81
N GLN A 54 -69.84 -12.11 -50.57
CA GLN A 54 -69.34 -11.01 -49.74
C GLN A 54 -67.81 -11.13 -49.50
N PRO A 55 -67.13 -10.04 -49.08
CA PRO A 55 -65.71 -10.10 -48.72
C PRO A 55 -65.44 -11.23 -47.71
N SER A 56 -64.48 -12.09 -48.03
CA SER A 56 -64.18 -13.26 -47.21
C SER A 56 -63.50 -12.86 -45.90
N SER A 57 -64.09 -13.24 -44.77
CA SER A 57 -63.47 -13.07 -43.45
C SER A 57 -62.16 -13.85 -43.33
N VAL A 58 -62.04 -14.98 -44.03
CA VAL A 58 -60.79 -15.76 -44.10
C VAL A 58 -59.70 -14.97 -44.80
N LEU A 59 -60.03 -14.22 -45.86
CA LEU A 59 -59.07 -13.39 -46.57
C LEU A 59 -58.63 -12.18 -45.73
N PHE A 60 -59.55 -11.58 -44.97
CA PHE A 60 -59.21 -10.52 -44.02
C PHE A 60 -58.29 -11.02 -42.90
N ASN A 61 -58.57 -12.21 -42.34
CA ASN A 61 -57.70 -12.85 -41.36
C ASN A 61 -56.31 -13.18 -41.94
N LEU A 62 -56.24 -13.65 -43.19
CA LEU A 62 -54.97 -13.88 -43.89
C LEU A 62 -54.19 -12.58 -44.09
N LEU A 63 -54.86 -11.48 -44.47
CA LEU A 63 -54.24 -10.18 -44.60
C LEU A 63 -53.71 -9.65 -43.25
N GLY A 64 -54.47 -9.85 -42.17
CA GLY A 64 -54.02 -9.55 -40.80
C GLY A 64 -52.76 -10.33 -40.44
N TRP A 65 -52.76 -11.65 -40.66
CA TRP A 65 -51.59 -12.50 -40.43
C TRP A 65 -50.38 -12.07 -41.28
N LEU A 66 -50.58 -11.75 -42.56
CA LEU A 66 -49.51 -11.24 -43.42
C LEU A 66 -48.97 -9.90 -42.91
N THR A 67 -49.83 -9.02 -42.41
CA THR A 67 -49.43 -7.74 -41.84
C THR A 67 -48.61 -7.93 -40.57
N ASP A 68 -49.02 -8.83 -39.68
CA ASP A 68 -48.30 -9.13 -38.44
C ASP A 68 -46.96 -9.84 -38.71
N ALA A 69 -46.94 -10.77 -39.67
CA ALA A 69 -45.71 -11.42 -40.12
C ALA A 69 -44.74 -10.40 -40.76
N ALA A 70 -45.25 -9.49 -41.60
CA ALA A 70 -44.47 -8.43 -42.21
C ALA A 70 -43.92 -7.45 -41.15
N LYS A 71 -44.73 -7.05 -40.18
CA LYS A 71 -44.27 -6.25 -39.03
C LYS A 71 -43.18 -6.98 -38.26
N GLY A 72 -43.33 -8.28 -37.98
CA GLY A 72 -42.28 -9.07 -37.33
C GLY A 72 -40.93 -9.04 -38.07
N VAL A 73 -40.95 -9.09 -39.40
CA VAL A 73 -39.73 -9.03 -40.25
C VAL A 73 -39.15 -7.60 -40.30
N VAL A 74 -40.02 -6.59 -40.30
CA VAL A 74 -39.62 -5.17 -40.39
C VAL A 74 -39.33 -4.56 -39.02
N THR A 75 -39.72 -5.21 -37.91
CA THR A 75 -39.52 -4.67 -36.56
C THR A 75 -38.07 -4.25 -36.40
N THR A 76 -37.88 -2.94 -36.35
CA THR A 76 -36.57 -2.35 -36.17
C THR A 76 -36.15 -2.64 -34.73
N ALA A 77 -34.88 -3.01 -34.52
CA ALA A 77 -34.34 -3.21 -33.17
C ALA A 77 -34.65 -2.04 -32.22
N GLU A 78 -34.85 -0.84 -32.78
CA GLU A 78 -35.19 0.41 -32.10
C GLU A 78 -36.55 0.38 -31.38
N GLU A 79 -37.55 -0.38 -31.87
CA GLU A 79 -38.90 -0.38 -31.28
C GLU A 79 -38.89 -1.03 -29.89
N LYS A 80 -38.10 -2.10 -29.72
CA LYS A 80 -37.86 -2.74 -28.41
C LYS A 80 -36.96 -1.91 -27.48
N ILE A 81 -36.18 -0.98 -28.05
CA ILE A 81 -35.31 -0.07 -27.27
C ILE A 81 -36.13 1.12 -26.77
N GLY A 82 -37.12 1.58 -27.52
CA GLY A 82 -38.05 2.63 -27.09
C GLY A 82 -38.93 2.22 -25.89
N GLU A 83 -39.21 0.92 -25.74
CA GLU A 83 -39.93 0.37 -24.57
C GLU A 83 -39.04 0.14 -23.34
N ALA A 84 -37.71 0.33 -23.47
CA ALA A 84 -36.80 0.17 -22.35
C ALA A 84 -36.96 1.33 -21.35
N ASN A 85 -37.68 1.07 -20.26
CA ASN A 85 -37.91 2.03 -19.20
C ASN A 85 -36.58 2.53 -18.60
N ASN A 86 -36.44 3.85 -18.39
CA ASN A 86 -35.20 4.53 -17.95
C ASN A 86 -34.64 4.02 -16.60
N ASN A 87 -35.43 3.26 -15.84
CA ASN A 87 -35.05 2.71 -14.54
C ASN A 87 -34.60 1.23 -14.60
N MET A 88 -34.51 0.61 -15.78
CA MET A 88 -34.03 -0.78 -15.87
C MET A 88 -32.52 -0.88 -15.58
N PRO A 89 -32.07 -1.94 -14.88
CA PRO A 89 -30.65 -2.23 -14.73
C PRO A 89 -29.96 -2.34 -16.09
N VAL A 90 -28.75 -1.76 -16.20
CA VAL A 90 -28.05 -1.63 -17.48
C VAL A 90 -27.77 -2.99 -18.14
N GLY A 91 -27.55 -4.04 -17.35
CA GLY A 91 -27.40 -5.41 -17.86
C GLY A 91 -28.67 -5.97 -18.52
N THR A 92 -29.86 -5.67 -17.96
CA THR A 92 -31.15 -6.08 -18.55
C THR A 92 -31.45 -5.30 -19.82
N ALA A 93 -31.18 -3.98 -19.82
CA ALA A 93 -31.29 -3.15 -21.01
C ALA A 93 -30.34 -3.62 -22.11
N GLN A 94 -29.08 -3.92 -21.77
CA GLN A 94 -28.09 -4.44 -22.71
C GLN A 94 -28.52 -5.79 -23.31
N ALA A 95 -29.07 -6.70 -22.51
CA ALA A 95 -29.55 -7.99 -22.99
C ALA A 95 -30.73 -7.85 -23.98
N LEU A 96 -31.66 -6.92 -23.72
CA LEU A 96 -32.77 -6.60 -24.62
C LEU A 96 -32.28 -5.97 -25.93
N ILE A 97 -31.33 -5.03 -25.84
CA ILE A 97 -30.65 -4.44 -27.00
C ILE A 97 -29.96 -5.53 -27.81
N GLU A 98 -29.19 -6.41 -27.16
CA GLU A 98 -28.44 -7.47 -27.82
C GLU A 98 -29.35 -8.48 -28.53
N GLN A 99 -30.48 -8.86 -27.93
CA GLN A 99 -31.47 -9.70 -28.60
C GLN A 99 -32.17 -9.00 -29.77
N GLY A 100 -32.60 -7.75 -29.61
CA GLY A 100 -33.26 -6.98 -30.66
C GLY A 100 -32.34 -6.67 -31.84
N ALA A 101 -31.04 -6.56 -31.58
CA ALA A 101 -30.06 -6.12 -32.55
C ALA A 101 -29.42 -7.23 -33.40
N LYS A 102 -29.58 -8.53 -33.10
CA LYS A 102 -28.83 -9.59 -33.82
C LYS A 102 -28.93 -9.50 -35.34
N VAL A 103 -30.12 -9.19 -35.87
CA VAL A 103 -30.34 -9.00 -37.32
C VAL A 103 -29.61 -7.74 -37.81
N PHE A 104 -29.79 -6.60 -37.15
CA PHE A 104 -29.14 -5.34 -37.50
C PHE A 104 -27.61 -5.41 -37.39
N SER A 105 -27.06 -5.99 -36.32
CA SER A 105 -25.62 -6.21 -36.15
C SER A 105 -25.05 -7.07 -37.28
N SER A 106 -25.78 -8.08 -37.75
CA SER A 106 -25.34 -8.90 -38.89
C SER A 106 -25.32 -8.11 -40.21
N ILE A 107 -26.32 -7.25 -40.45
CA ILE A 107 -26.38 -6.37 -41.61
C ILE A 107 -25.25 -5.33 -41.53
N HIS A 108 -25.08 -4.70 -40.36
CA HIS A 108 -24.04 -3.72 -40.10
C HIS A 108 -22.64 -4.31 -40.30
N ALA A 109 -22.36 -5.50 -39.78
CA ALA A 109 -21.08 -6.19 -39.97
C ALA A 109 -20.80 -6.52 -41.45
N ARG A 110 -21.83 -6.83 -42.24
CA ARG A 110 -21.69 -7.03 -43.70
C ARG A 110 -21.39 -5.72 -44.42
N LEU A 111 -22.09 -4.63 -44.05
CA LEU A 111 -21.84 -3.29 -44.59
C LEU A 111 -20.45 -2.78 -44.22
N HIS A 112 -20.03 -2.97 -42.97
CA HIS A 112 -18.69 -2.61 -42.47
C HIS A 112 -17.60 -3.37 -43.25
N ARG A 113 -17.76 -4.68 -43.46
CA ARG A 113 -16.86 -5.47 -44.31
C ARG A 113 -16.86 -4.99 -45.77
N SER A 114 -18.02 -4.59 -46.30
CA SER A 114 -18.13 -4.00 -47.65
C SER A 114 -17.38 -2.67 -47.74
N GLN A 115 -17.52 -1.81 -46.74
CA GLN A 115 -16.84 -0.52 -46.66
C GLN A 115 -15.32 -0.70 -46.54
N ALA A 116 -14.85 -1.65 -45.74
CA ALA A 116 -13.43 -1.97 -45.64
C ALA A 116 -12.83 -2.38 -47.01
N LYS A 117 -13.56 -3.21 -47.78
CA LYS A 117 -13.16 -3.56 -49.16
C LYS A 117 -13.14 -2.34 -50.08
N SER A 118 -14.15 -1.48 -49.98
CA SER A 118 -14.24 -0.25 -50.79
C SER A 118 -13.05 0.68 -50.52
N LEU A 119 -12.73 0.94 -49.25
CA LEU A 119 -11.59 1.77 -48.87
C LEU A 119 -10.24 1.17 -49.29
N ALA A 120 -10.09 -0.16 -49.23
CA ALA A 120 -8.90 -0.83 -49.75
C ALA A 120 -8.75 -0.68 -51.28
N ILE A 121 -9.85 -0.68 -52.03
CA ILE A 121 -9.84 -0.40 -53.48
C ILE A 121 -9.43 1.06 -53.73
N VAL A 122 -9.99 2.00 -52.99
CA VAL A 122 -9.64 3.43 -53.12
C VAL A 122 -8.16 3.67 -52.81
N SER A 123 -7.64 3.09 -51.73
CA SER A 123 -6.21 3.17 -51.39
C SER A 123 -5.32 2.64 -52.52
N ARG A 124 -5.70 1.50 -53.14
CA ARG A 124 -4.98 0.95 -54.29
C ARG A 124 -5.02 1.86 -55.53
N ILE A 125 -6.16 2.51 -55.80
CA ILE A 125 -6.29 3.45 -56.92
C ILE A 125 -5.40 4.67 -56.66
N ASN A 126 -5.44 5.24 -55.45
CA ASN A 126 -4.60 6.37 -55.08
C ASN A 126 -3.11 6.01 -55.22
N HIS A 127 -2.69 4.82 -54.80
CA HIS A 127 -1.30 4.39 -54.99
C HIS A 127 -0.80 4.51 -56.44
N TRP A 128 -1.64 4.23 -57.44
CA TRP A 128 -1.26 4.28 -58.85
C TRP A 128 -1.49 5.64 -59.52
N TYR A 129 -2.54 6.36 -59.14
CA TYR A 129 -3.01 7.53 -59.89
C TYR A 129 -2.96 8.84 -59.08
N LEU A 130 -2.42 8.86 -57.86
CA LEU A 130 -2.38 10.08 -57.02
C LEU A 130 -1.75 11.27 -57.74
N ALA A 131 -0.72 11.05 -58.56
CA ALA A 131 -0.05 12.13 -59.31
C ALA A 131 -0.96 12.80 -60.36
N ASP A 132 -1.95 12.08 -60.87
CA ASP A 132 -2.92 12.56 -61.86
C ASP A 132 -4.20 13.13 -61.20
N MET A 133 -4.32 13.01 -59.88
CA MET A 133 -5.50 13.44 -59.12
C MET A 133 -5.30 14.82 -58.50
N ASP A 134 -6.31 15.66 -58.59
CA ASP A 134 -6.31 16.98 -57.94
C ASP A 134 -6.61 16.82 -56.44
N ASN A 135 -5.71 17.31 -55.60
CA ASN A 135 -5.83 17.19 -54.15
C ASN A 135 -6.65 18.35 -53.57
N GLN A 136 -7.91 18.07 -53.24
CA GLN A 136 -8.84 19.05 -52.68
C GLN A 136 -8.86 19.08 -51.13
N SER A 137 -8.08 18.25 -50.44
CA SER A 137 -8.12 18.16 -48.97
C SER A 137 -7.40 19.31 -48.26
N GLY A 138 -6.45 19.97 -48.94
CA GLY A 138 -5.58 20.99 -48.36
C GLY A 138 -4.41 20.44 -47.54
N GLU A 139 -4.28 19.13 -47.38
CA GLU A 139 -3.15 18.47 -46.71
C GLU A 139 -2.15 17.93 -47.75
N ALA A 140 -0.85 17.93 -47.43
CA ALA A 140 0.15 17.34 -48.32
C ALA A 140 0.03 15.80 -48.29
N ILE A 141 -0.33 15.20 -49.42
CA ILE A 141 -0.48 13.75 -49.58
C ILE A 141 0.59 13.26 -50.56
N GLU A 142 1.31 12.21 -50.20
CA GLU A 142 2.36 11.61 -51.03
C GLU A 142 2.02 10.17 -51.44
N VAL A 143 2.57 9.71 -52.56
CA VAL A 143 2.37 8.32 -53.03
C VAL A 143 2.86 7.29 -52.00
N ARG A 144 3.87 7.66 -51.19
CA ARG A 144 4.38 6.80 -50.10
C ARG A 144 3.32 6.47 -49.05
N ASP A 145 2.34 7.36 -48.85
CA ASP A 145 1.27 7.19 -47.87
C ASP A 145 0.30 6.05 -48.28
N PHE A 146 0.36 5.64 -49.55
CA PHE A 146 -0.42 4.52 -50.11
C PHE A 146 0.46 3.34 -50.57
N ALA A 147 1.75 3.31 -50.22
CA ALA A 147 2.68 2.29 -50.72
C ALA A 147 2.35 0.86 -50.26
N TYR A 148 1.69 0.71 -49.11
CA TYR A 148 1.31 -0.59 -48.55
C TYR A 148 -0.19 -0.86 -48.71
N ASN A 149 -0.55 -1.87 -49.50
CA ASN A 149 -1.94 -2.29 -49.77
C ASN A 149 -2.73 -2.81 -48.53
N ASN A 150 -2.09 -2.94 -47.36
CA ASN A 150 -2.68 -3.52 -46.15
C ASN A 150 -3.02 -2.49 -45.05
N ASP A 151 -2.90 -1.19 -45.32
CA ASP A 151 -2.94 -0.16 -44.26
C ASP A 151 -4.36 0.28 -43.85
N VAL A 152 -5.38 -0.02 -44.66
CA VAL A 152 -6.76 0.35 -44.33
C VAL A 152 -7.36 -0.66 -43.35
N ARG A 153 -7.13 -0.43 -42.05
CA ARG A 153 -7.78 -1.16 -40.97
C ARG A 153 -8.91 -0.32 -40.36
N PRO A 154 -10.18 -0.73 -40.48
CA PRO A 154 -11.27 0.01 -39.84
C PRO A 154 -11.09 -0.01 -38.31
N VAL A 155 -11.06 1.18 -37.69
CA VAL A 155 -10.92 1.36 -36.24
C VAL A 155 -12.26 1.23 -35.52
N SER A 156 -13.37 1.29 -36.26
CA SER A 156 -14.72 1.13 -35.74
C SER A 156 -14.99 -0.32 -35.32
N ASP A 157 -15.51 -0.50 -34.10
CA ASP A 157 -15.95 -1.81 -33.58
C ASP A 157 -17.23 -2.26 -34.32
N PRO A 158 -17.18 -3.37 -35.09
CA PRO A 158 -18.33 -3.87 -35.85
C PRO A 158 -19.46 -4.41 -34.95
N ASN A 159 -19.20 -4.63 -33.65
CA ASN A 159 -20.18 -5.14 -32.69
C ASN A 159 -21.02 -4.02 -32.04
N ILE A 160 -20.63 -2.76 -32.23
CA ILE A 160 -21.34 -1.61 -31.67
C ILE A 160 -21.96 -0.79 -32.81
N PHE A 161 -23.20 -1.11 -33.14
CA PHE A 161 -23.92 -0.58 -34.29
C PHE A 161 -24.70 0.73 -34.00
N SER A 162 -24.87 1.10 -32.72
CA SER A 162 -25.68 2.27 -32.32
C SER A 162 -24.94 3.20 -31.35
N GLU A 163 -25.12 4.51 -31.55
CA GLU A 163 -24.67 5.55 -30.61
C GLU A 163 -25.34 5.39 -29.24
N THR A 164 -26.59 4.89 -29.19
CA THR A 164 -27.30 4.60 -27.94
C THR A 164 -26.59 3.52 -27.14
N GLN A 165 -26.06 2.48 -27.80
CA GLN A 165 -25.29 1.43 -27.15
C GLN A 165 -23.96 1.98 -26.60
N ARG A 166 -23.26 2.84 -27.35
CA ARG A 166 -22.05 3.52 -26.88
C ARG A 166 -22.34 4.41 -25.67
N LEU A 167 -23.44 5.15 -25.71
CA LEU A 167 -23.87 6.01 -24.61
C LEU A 167 -24.20 5.19 -23.35
N ALA A 168 -24.96 4.10 -23.50
CA ALA A 168 -25.31 3.20 -22.39
C ALA A 168 -24.06 2.59 -21.74
N GLN A 169 -23.08 2.15 -22.54
CA GLN A 169 -21.80 1.66 -22.02
C GLN A 169 -21.02 2.75 -21.27
N ASN A 170 -20.93 3.95 -21.84
CA ASN A 170 -20.24 5.06 -21.18
C ASN A 170 -20.97 5.49 -19.89
N GLN A 171 -22.30 5.43 -19.85
CA GLN A 171 -23.09 5.69 -18.65
C GLN A 171 -22.86 4.63 -17.57
N ALA A 172 -22.74 3.35 -17.94
CA ALA A 172 -22.38 2.28 -17.02
C ALA A 172 -20.96 2.48 -16.45
N ILE A 173 -19.99 2.86 -17.30
CA ILE A 173 -18.63 3.19 -16.85
C ILE A 173 -18.67 4.34 -15.84
N LEU A 174 -19.45 5.38 -16.11
CA LEU A 174 -19.58 6.51 -15.18
C LEU A 174 -20.20 6.10 -13.83
N GLN A 175 -21.24 5.25 -13.84
CA GLN A 175 -21.84 4.71 -12.62
C GLN A 175 -20.86 3.82 -11.84
N MET A 176 -20.09 2.98 -12.53
CA MET A 176 -19.05 2.17 -11.90
C MET A 176 -17.94 3.05 -11.32
N ALA A 177 -17.49 4.08 -12.05
CA ALA A 177 -16.48 5.01 -11.57
C ALA A 177 -16.95 5.82 -10.35
N THR A 178 -18.24 6.13 -10.26
CA THR A 178 -18.82 6.86 -9.12
C THR A 178 -19.02 5.97 -7.89
N SER A 179 -19.30 4.67 -8.08
CA SER A 179 -19.50 3.71 -6.99
C SER A 179 -18.21 3.01 -6.53
N ALA A 180 -17.15 3.06 -7.33
CA ALA A 180 -15.85 2.52 -7.01
C ALA A 180 -15.13 3.32 -5.91
N PRO A 181 -14.22 2.69 -5.14
CA PRO A 181 -13.35 3.40 -4.21
C PRO A 181 -12.54 4.51 -4.90
N PRO A 182 -12.26 5.64 -4.21
CA PRO A 182 -11.45 6.73 -4.75
C PRO A 182 -10.09 6.26 -5.27
N GLY A 183 -9.70 6.73 -6.46
CA GLY A 183 -8.41 6.41 -7.10
C GLY A 183 -8.42 5.19 -8.02
N MET A 184 -9.49 4.40 -8.08
CA MET A 184 -9.59 3.25 -9.00
C MET A 184 -9.90 3.66 -10.45
N PHE A 185 -10.61 4.76 -10.63
CA PHE A 185 -10.96 5.31 -11.94
C PHE A 185 -10.57 6.78 -12.05
N ASP A 186 -10.10 7.18 -13.23
CA ASP A 186 -10.07 8.59 -13.62
C ASP A 186 -11.48 9.03 -14.02
N ILE A 187 -12.19 9.61 -13.04
CA ILE A 187 -13.55 10.12 -13.20
C ILE A 187 -13.61 11.20 -14.29
N ARG A 188 -12.57 12.03 -14.43
CA ARG A 188 -12.52 13.07 -15.47
C ARG A 188 -12.44 12.45 -16.86
N ALA A 189 -11.60 11.44 -17.05
CA ALA A 189 -11.54 10.71 -18.31
C ALA A 189 -12.89 10.03 -18.62
N ALA A 190 -13.58 9.48 -17.62
CA ALA A 190 -14.92 8.91 -17.79
C ALA A 190 -15.94 9.96 -18.25
N TYR A 191 -16.01 11.13 -17.59
CA TYR A 191 -16.88 12.23 -18.02
C TYR A 191 -16.52 12.74 -19.42
N ARG A 192 -15.23 12.92 -19.73
CA ARG A 192 -14.78 13.32 -21.07
C ARG A 192 -15.26 12.34 -22.14
N ARG A 193 -15.20 11.03 -21.86
CA ARG A 193 -15.68 9.98 -22.78
C ARG A 193 -17.19 10.09 -23.04
N VAL A 194 -17.98 10.35 -22.00
CA VAL A 194 -19.43 10.60 -22.13
C VAL A 194 -19.70 11.88 -22.95
N LEU A 195 -19.01 12.98 -22.65
CA LEU A 195 -19.19 14.27 -23.34
C LEU A 195 -18.81 14.20 -24.82
N ASN A 196 -17.72 13.50 -25.13
CA ASN A 196 -17.33 13.20 -26.52
C ASN A 196 -18.39 12.38 -27.25
N GLN A 197 -18.98 11.38 -26.58
CA GLN A 197 -20.04 10.54 -27.14
C GLN A 197 -21.34 11.33 -27.39
N LEU A 198 -21.64 12.31 -26.53
CA LEU A 198 -22.73 13.26 -26.71
C LEU A 198 -22.44 14.34 -27.77
N LYS A 199 -21.23 14.32 -28.36
CA LYS A 199 -20.76 15.27 -29.39
C LYS A 199 -20.85 16.73 -28.93
N VAL A 200 -20.59 16.97 -27.65
CA VAL A 200 -20.57 18.33 -27.10
C VAL A 200 -19.31 19.04 -27.60
N PRO A 201 -19.42 20.18 -28.31
CA PRO A 201 -18.25 20.94 -28.73
C PRO A 201 -17.52 21.51 -27.51
N ASN A 202 -16.21 21.73 -27.63
CA ASN A 202 -15.37 22.36 -26.60
C ASN A 202 -15.49 21.69 -25.21
N VAL A 203 -15.26 20.37 -25.14
CA VAL A 203 -15.35 19.61 -23.88
C VAL A 203 -14.49 20.19 -22.76
N ASP A 204 -13.39 20.87 -23.08
CA ASP A 204 -12.51 21.52 -22.11
C ASP A 204 -13.13 22.75 -21.41
N GLU A 205 -14.17 23.37 -21.99
CA GLU A 205 -14.93 24.45 -21.35
C GLU A 205 -15.83 23.91 -20.23
N ILE A 206 -16.48 22.77 -20.49
CA ILE A 206 -17.42 22.13 -19.56
C ILE A 206 -16.68 21.34 -18.49
N LEU A 207 -15.55 20.75 -18.87
CA LEU A 207 -14.68 19.97 -18.00
C LEU A 207 -13.32 20.67 -17.91
N PRO A 208 -13.19 21.81 -17.20
CA PRO A 208 -11.94 22.56 -17.11
C PRO A 208 -10.86 21.75 -16.39
N ASN A 209 -9.61 21.81 -16.85
CA ASN A 209 -8.51 21.05 -16.25
C ASN A 209 -8.25 21.50 -14.81
N PRO A 210 -8.36 20.62 -13.78
CA PRO A 210 -8.02 20.99 -12.41
C PRO A 210 -6.54 21.39 -12.26
N LEU A 211 -5.65 20.91 -13.13
CA LEU A 211 -4.23 21.28 -13.19
C LEU A 211 -3.98 22.59 -13.97
N GLY A 212 -5.03 23.25 -14.49
CA GLY A 212 -4.92 24.51 -15.22
C GLY A 212 -4.81 25.74 -14.33
N ALA A 213 -4.84 25.58 -12.99
CA ALA A 213 -4.55 26.67 -12.07
C ALA A 213 -3.09 27.07 -12.23
N LYS A 214 -2.85 28.23 -12.86
CA LYS A 214 -1.52 28.82 -12.94
C LYS A 214 -1.07 29.26 -11.54
N GLU A 215 0.23 29.18 -11.30
CA GLU A 215 0.85 29.73 -10.10
C GLU A 215 0.39 31.18 -9.88
N SER A 216 -0.14 31.43 -8.69
CA SER A 216 -0.66 32.73 -8.29
C SER A 216 -0.22 33.02 -6.85
N ASN A 217 -0.46 34.24 -6.39
CA ASN A 217 -0.18 34.56 -4.99
C ASN A 217 -1.31 34.02 -4.08
N PRO A 218 -0.99 33.66 -2.81
CA PRO A 218 -1.94 33.06 -1.88
C PRO A 218 -3.21 33.89 -1.64
N ALA A 219 -3.13 35.23 -1.76
CA ALA A 219 -4.26 36.11 -1.58
C ALA A 219 -5.27 36.02 -2.75
N LEU A 220 -4.77 35.98 -4.00
CA LEU A 220 -5.62 35.76 -5.17
C LEU A 220 -6.21 34.35 -5.19
N GLU A 221 -5.49 33.35 -4.70
CA GLU A 221 -6.00 31.99 -4.54
C GLU A 221 -7.12 31.92 -3.51
N ASN A 222 -7.05 32.68 -2.41
CA ASN A 222 -8.17 32.80 -1.47
C ASN A 222 -9.44 33.34 -2.14
N VAL A 223 -9.30 34.34 -3.00
CA VAL A 223 -10.40 34.89 -3.79
C VAL A 223 -10.92 33.85 -4.80
N ALA A 224 -10.03 33.16 -5.51
CA ALA A 224 -10.40 32.11 -6.47
C ALA A 224 -11.17 30.97 -5.79
N MET A 225 -10.68 30.47 -4.66
CA MET A 225 -11.34 29.42 -3.86
C MET A 225 -12.67 29.86 -3.28
N THR A 226 -12.79 31.14 -2.90
CA THR A 226 -14.07 31.74 -2.49
C THR A 226 -15.09 31.73 -3.64
N MET A 227 -14.62 31.95 -4.87
CA MET A 227 -15.42 31.85 -6.10
C MET A 227 -15.62 30.41 -6.59
N GLY A 228 -15.20 29.39 -5.81
CA GLY A 228 -15.36 27.98 -6.14
C GLY A 228 -14.36 27.44 -7.18
N ARG A 229 -13.29 28.18 -7.47
CA ARG A 229 -12.22 27.72 -8.37
C ARG A 229 -11.09 27.07 -7.55
N PRO A 230 -10.61 25.87 -7.93
CA PRO A 230 -9.51 25.23 -7.23
C PRO A 230 -8.19 25.98 -7.46
N ALA A 231 -7.26 25.85 -6.51
CA ALA A 231 -5.87 26.32 -6.60
C ALA A 231 -4.90 25.12 -6.63
N ALA A 232 -3.72 25.32 -7.19
CA ALA A 232 -2.67 24.31 -7.31
C ALA A 232 -1.37 24.81 -6.67
N ALA A 233 -0.75 23.99 -5.82
CA ALA A 233 0.53 24.29 -5.19
C ALA A 233 1.71 23.92 -6.10
N TYR A 234 2.80 24.70 -6.03
CA TYR A 234 3.99 24.53 -6.86
C TYR A 234 5.26 24.29 -6.01
N PRO A 235 6.24 23.49 -6.49
CA PRO A 235 7.42 23.12 -5.70
C PRO A 235 8.31 24.27 -5.22
N ASP A 236 8.32 25.41 -5.92
CA ASP A 236 9.20 26.54 -5.62
C ASP A 236 8.60 27.54 -4.61
N GLN A 237 7.35 27.31 -4.17
CA GLN A 237 6.65 28.18 -3.23
C GLN A 237 7.09 27.92 -1.78
N ASP A 238 7.08 28.96 -0.93
CA ASP A 238 7.21 28.79 0.51
C ASP A 238 5.91 28.22 1.09
N HIS A 239 5.83 26.90 1.18
CA HIS A 239 4.64 26.19 1.61
C HIS A 239 4.17 26.55 3.03
N ILE A 240 5.08 26.88 3.96
CA ILE A 240 4.72 27.19 5.35
C ILE A 240 3.98 28.51 5.42
N SER A 241 4.56 29.54 4.83
CA SER A 241 3.96 30.88 4.76
C SER A 241 2.63 30.85 4.00
N HIS A 242 2.57 30.04 2.94
CA HIS A 242 1.38 29.87 2.11
C HIS A 242 0.21 29.22 2.89
N ILE A 243 0.48 28.12 3.62
CA ILE A 243 -0.50 27.47 4.50
C ILE A 243 -1.03 28.46 5.55
N LYS A 244 -0.14 29.24 6.16
CA LYS A 244 -0.52 30.24 7.18
C LYS A 244 -1.52 31.26 6.63
N ILE A 245 -1.30 31.79 5.42
CA ILE A 245 -2.20 32.78 4.80
C ILE A 245 -3.59 32.19 4.54
N HIS A 246 -3.68 30.94 4.09
CA HIS A 246 -4.97 30.27 3.89
C HIS A 246 -5.70 30.00 5.19
N LEU A 247 -4.99 29.57 6.24
CA LEU A 247 -5.59 29.32 7.55
C LEU A 247 -6.09 30.61 8.20
N GLU A 248 -5.34 31.71 8.11
CA GLU A 248 -5.77 33.01 8.61
C GLU A 248 -7.04 33.49 7.89
N TYR A 249 -7.12 33.34 6.56
CA TYR A 249 -8.33 33.65 5.80
C TYR A 249 -9.50 32.72 6.15
N ALA A 250 -9.24 31.42 6.32
CA ALA A 250 -10.23 30.40 6.66
C ALA A 250 -10.88 30.64 8.03
N MET A 251 -10.09 31.09 9.00
CA MET A 251 -10.54 31.28 10.38
C MET A 251 -11.10 32.69 10.63
N ASN A 252 -10.85 33.64 9.73
CA ASN A 252 -11.36 35.00 9.86
C ASN A 252 -12.91 35.02 9.74
N PRO A 253 -13.64 35.50 10.77
CA PRO A 253 -15.11 35.53 10.76
C PRO A 253 -15.73 36.35 9.62
N ALA A 254 -15.02 37.36 9.11
CA ALA A 254 -15.49 38.19 8.00
C ALA A 254 -15.35 37.47 6.64
N TYR A 255 -14.42 36.52 6.52
CA TYR A 255 -14.05 35.84 5.28
C TYR A 255 -14.39 34.35 5.32
N GLY A 256 -13.41 33.44 5.30
CA GLY A 256 -13.66 31.98 5.26
C GLY A 256 -14.40 31.43 6.48
N GLY A 257 -14.40 32.18 7.59
CA GLY A 257 -15.19 31.87 8.79
C GLY A 257 -16.68 32.10 8.59
N ASN A 258 -17.06 33.01 7.68
CA ASN A 258 -18.44 33.42 7.40
C ASN A 258 -19.26 32.24 6.85
N PRO A 259 -20.49 32.00 7.34
CA PRO A 259 -21.36 30.93 6.85
C PRO A 259 -21.75 31.04 5.36
N VAL A 260 -21.59 32.21 4.73
CA VAL A 260 -21.85 32.41 3.30
C VAL A 260 -20.66 32.00 2.43
N ILE A 261 -19.44 32.33 2.84
CA ILE A 261 -18.20 32.07 2.07
C ILE A 261 -17.64 30.69 2.40
N GLY A 262 -17.64 30.33 3.69
CA GLY A 262 -17.01 29.12 4.22
C GLY A 262 -17.41 27.82 3.52
N PRO A 263 -18.70 27.55 3.22
CA PRO A 263 -19.11 26.31 2.56
C PRO A 263 -18.53 26.08 1.15
N THR A 264 -18.14 27.15 0.46
CA THR A 264 -17.51 27.11 -0.87
C THR A 264 -15.99 27.16 -0.77
N PHE A 265 -15.48 28.02 0.11
CA PHE A 265 -14.04 28.22 0.30
C PHE A 265 -13.36 27.02 1.00
N ALA A 266 -13.92 26.55 2.12
CA ALA A 266 -13.24 25.61 3.01
C ALA A 266 -12.86 24.27 2.37
N PRO A 267 -13.69 23.64 1.51
CA PRO A 267 -13.30 22.41 0.82
C PRO A 267 -12.11 22.61 -0.13
N ASN A 268 -12.11 23.71 -0.90
CA ASN A 268 -11.02 24.03 -1.83
C ASN A 268 -9.72 24.38 -1.08
N ALA A 269 -9.83 25.15 0.00
CA ALA A 269 -8.69 25.51 0.84
C ALA A 269 -8.06 24.29 1.52
N LEU A 270 -8.88 23.34 1.98
CA LEU A 270 -8.38 22.11 2.60
C LEU A 270 -7.60 21.24 1.59
N GLU A 271 -8.11 21.07 0.37
CA GLU A 271 -7.41 20.31 -0.68
C GLU A 271 -6.12 21.00 -1.10
N HIS A 272 -6.11 22.33 -1.19
CA HIS A 272 -4.90 23.07 -1.54
C HIS A 272 -3.85 23.06 -0.40
N ILE A 273 -4.26 23.21 0.87
CA ILE A 273 -3.38 23.02 2.03
C ILE A 273 -2.76 21.62 2.03
N LYS A 274 -3.53 20.59 1.68
CA LYS A 274 -3.02 19.23 1.54
C LYS A 274 -1.91 19.14 0.47
N GLN A 275 -2.05 19.82 -0.67
CA GLN A 275 -0.98 19.89 -1.67
C GLN A 275 0.29 20.55 -1.09
N HIS A 276 0.16 21.69 -0.41
CA HIS A 276 1.29 22.35 0.24
C HIS A 276 1.97 21.47 1.29
N LEU A 277 1.21 20.72 2.11
CA LEU A 277 1.77 19.77 3.07
C LEU A 277 2.59 18.67 2.38
N THR A 278 2.08 18.13 1.28
CA THR A 278 2.78 17.07 0.54
C THR A 278 4.05 17.57 -0.15
N LEU A 279 4.00 18.77 -0.75
CA LEU A 279 5.16 19.37 -1.39
C LEU A 279 6.19 19.86 -0.37
N HIS A 280 5.75 20.37 0.79
CA HIS A 280 6.65 20.68 1.91
C HIS A 280 7.38 19.43 2.40
N TYR A 281 6.68 18.30 2.57
CA TYR A 281 7.34 17.03 2.90
C TYR A 281 8.42 16.65 1.88
N LEU A 282 8.11 16.76 0.58
CA LEU A 282 9.07 16.49 -0.48
C LEU A 282 10.27 17.46 -0.45
N GLN A 283 10.03 18.76 -0.23
CA GLN A 283 11.07 19.78 -0.12
C GLN A 283 11.98 19.51 1.09
N SER A 284 11.41 19.19 2.24
CA SER A 284 12.17 18.85 3.46
C SER A 284 12.98 17.57 3.29
N MET A 285 12.41 16.53 2.66
CA MET A 285 13.13 15.30 2.30
C MET A 285 14.33 15.60 1.40
N ARG A 286 14.14 16.41 0.35
CA ARG A 286 15.23 16.85 -0.53
C ARG A 286 16.30 17.62 0.21
N ALA A 287 15.91 18.50 1.14
CA ALA A 287 16.86 19.29 1.92
C ALA A 287 17.77 18.40 2.81
N TYR A 288 17.20 17.43 3.53
CA TYR A 288 18.00 16.52 4.37
C TYR A 288 18.89 15.58 3.55
N VAL A 289 18.39 15.05 2.43
CA VAL A 289 19.19 14.23 1.51
C VAL A 289 20.34 15.04 0.91
N ALA A 290 20.06 16.28 0.50
CA ALA A 290 21.08 17.18 -0.03
C ALA A 290 22.12 17.51 1.06
N GLN A 291 21.68 17.77 2.29
CA GLN A 291 22.57 18.02 3.43
C GLN A 291 23.50 16.83 3.71
N ALA A 292 22.97 15.60 3.68
CA ALA A 292 23.76 14.38 3.83
C ALA A 292 24.74 14.15 2.66
N SER A 293 24.41 14.63 1.46
CA SER A 293 25.18 14.44 0.22
C SER A 293 26.09 15.64 -0.14
N GLY A 294 26.41 16.52 0.82
CA GLY A 294 27.31 17.66 0.60
C GLY A 294 26.69 18.82 -0.20
N GLY A 295 25.37 19.01 -0.08
CA GLY A 295 24.62 20.13 -0.67
C GLY A 295 24.06 19.87 -2.08
N LYS A 296 24.15 18.64 -2.60
CA LYS A 296 23.61 18.27 -3.91
C LYS A 296 22.40 17.36 -3.76
N ASP A 297 21.33 17.67 -4.50
CA ASP A 297 20.16 16.80 -4.65
C ASP A 297 20.51 15.62 -5.57
N THR A 298 21.31 14.68 -5.04
CA THR A 298 21.83 13.50 -5.78
C THR A 298 20.73 12.52 -6.15
N LEU A 299 19.66 12.46 -5.36
CA LEU A 299 18.56 11.52 -5.55
C LEU A 299 17.48 12.05 -6.49
N GLU A 300 17.53 13.32 -6.91
CA GLU A 300 16.58 13.94 -7.84
C GLU A 300 15.12 13.55 -7.52
N LEU A 301 14.70 13.73 -6.27
CA LEU A 301 13.41 13.23 -5.78
C LEU A 301 12.17 13.84 -6.46
N HIS A 302 12.39 14.73 -7.43
CA HIS A 302 11.38 15.30 -8.30
C HIS A 302 11.06 14.39 -9.52
N GLN A 303 11.80 13.30 -9.73
CA GLN A 303 11.58 12.35 -10.82
C GLN A 303 11.28 10.94 -10.29
N GLU A 304 10.30 10.27 -10.90
CA GLU A 304 10.04 8.86 -10.63
C GLU A 304 11.12 8.00 -11.27
N LYS A 305 12.09 7.56 -10.45
CA LYS A 305 13.16 6.64 -10.88
C LYS A 305 13.36 5.52 -9.85
N PRO A 306 13.75 4.30 -10.30
CA PRO A 306 14.08 3.23 -9.38
C PRO A 306 15.30 3.63 -8.54
N LEU A 307 15.17 3.49 -7.22
CA LEU A 307 16.21 3.80 -6.24
C LEU A 307 16.95 2.52 -5.84
N ASP A 308 18.26 2.62 -5.66
CA ASP A 308 19.08 1.56 -5.10
C ASP A 308 18.91 1.46 -3.57
N LEU A 309 19.45 0.39 -2.99
CA LEU A 309 19.29 0.10 -1.55
C LEU A 309 19.90 1.21 -0.68
N GLU A 310 21.02 1.79 -1.11
CA GLU A 310 21.70 2.87 -0.40
C GLU A 310 20.86 4.16 -0.40
N ALA A 311 20.28 4.55 -1.54
CA ALA A 311 19.36 5.67 -1.61
C ALA A 311 18.09 5.45 -0.77
N GLN A 312 17.57 4.23 -0.71
CA GLN A 312 16.42 3.90 0.15
C GLN A 312 16.76 4.07 1.65
N GLN A 313 17.97 3.67 2.07
CA GLN A 313 18.43 3.88 3.45
C GLN A 313 18.63 5.36 3.77
N ALA A 314 19.19 6.14 2.84
CA ALA A 314 19.34 7.59 2.99
C ALA A 314 17.98 8.29 3.11
N LEU A 315 16.99 7.87 2.32
CA LEU A 315 15.62 8.38 2.42
C LEU A 315 14.93 7.98 3.72
N ALA A 316 15.18 6.78 4.24
CA ALA A 316 14.64 6.36 5.53
C ALA A 316 15.13 7.26 6.68
N LEU A 317 16.43 7.58 6.68
CA LEU A 317 17.02 8.50 7.67
C LEU A 317 16.46 9.93 7.51
N ALA A 318 16.41 10.44 6.27
CA ALA A 318 15.81 11.74 5.99
C ALA A 318 14.36 11.80 6.46
N SER A 319 13.56 10.76 6.24
CA SER A 319 12.16 10.70 6.68
C SER A 319 12.02 10.79 8.21
N GLN A 320 12.96 10.25 8.98
CA GLN A 320 12.95 10.38 10.44
C GLN A 320 13.21 11.83 10.87
N MET A 321 14.15 12.50 10.21
CA MET A 321 14.47 13.91 10.50
C MET A 321 13.31 14.84 10.10
N VAL A 322 12.72 14.63 8.92
CA VAL A 322 11.50 15.35 8.48
C VAL A 322 10.35 15.15 9.47
N GLY A 323 10.20 13.94 10.02
CA GLY A 323 9.19 13.67 11.04
C GLY A 323 9.36 14.52 12.31
N GLN A 324 10.60 14.69 12.79
CA GLN A 324 10.90 15.51 13.96
C GLN A 324 10.70 17.00 13.68
N ASP A 325 11.17 17.48 12.53
CA ASP A 325 11.04 18.89 12.14
C ASP A 325 9.58 19.27 11.89
N SER A 326 8.83 18.40 11.22
CA SER A 326 7.40 18.56 10.99
C SER A 326 6.62 18.70 12.31
N GLN A 327 6.97 17.92 13.35
CA GLN A 327 6.32 18.06 14.66
C GLN A 327 6.50 19.45 15.28
N MET A 328 7.66 20.09 15.09
CA MET A 328 7.90 21.43 15.62
C MET A 328 7.28 22.52 14.74
N THR A 329 7.46 22.41 13.42
CA THR A 329 7.07 23.45 12.47
C THR A 329 5.55 23.43 12.18
N MET A 330 4.91 22.24 12.17
CA MET A 330 3.48 22.10 11.90
C MET A 330 2.60 22.20 13.14
N GLN A 331 3.16 22.09 14.35
CA GLN A 331 2.43 22.13 15.63
C GLN A 331 1.33 23.22 15.69
N PRO A 332 1.61 24.50 15.37
CA PRO A 332 0.60 25.57 15.46
C PRO A 332 -0.52 25.45 14.41
N PHE A 333 -0.26 24.76 13.30
CA PHE A 333 -1.20 24.64 12.18
C PHE A 333 -2.08 23.39 12.27
N VAL A 334 -1.59 22.30 12.87
CA VAL A 334 -2.31 21.01 12.97
C VAL A 334 -3.71 21.18 13.55
N GLN A 335 -3.85 21.91 14.67
CA GLN A 335 -5.15 22.13 15.31
C GLN A 335 -6.10 22.92 14.41
N GLN A 336 -5.59 23.93 13.69
CA GLN A 336 -6.40 24.76 12.79
C GLN A 336 -6.85 23.99 11.55
N ILE A 337 -5.96 23.20 10.96
CA ILE A 337 -6.27 22.32 9.82
C ILE A 337 -7.32 21.29 10.23
N GLN A 338 -7.19 20.70 11.43
CA GLN A 338 -8.16 19.73 11.94
C GLN A 338 -9.53 20.35 12.19
N ALA A 339 -9.59 21.57 12.72
CA ALA A 339 -10.84 22.32 12.86
C ALA A 339 -11.49 22.63 11.50
N LEU A 340 -10.69 23.03 10.50
CA LEU A 340 -11.18 23.27 9.14
C LEU A 340 -11.74 21.99 8.52
N ALA A 341 -11.03 20.86 8.65
CA ALA A 341 -11.46 19.57 8.15
C ALA A 341 -12.78 19.09 8.79
N GLN A 342 -12.94 19.28 10.10
CA GLN A 342 -14.21 18.99 10.78
C GLN A 342 -15.36 19.84 10.25
N LYS A 343 -15.12 21.13 10.02
CA LYS A 343 -16.14 22.05 9.45
C LYS A 343 -16.56 21.63 8.05
N VAL A 344 -15.61 21.22 7.20
CA VAL A 344 -15.89 20.69 5.85
C VAL A 344 -16.71 19.40 5.91
N ALA A 345 -16.31 18.45 6.76
CA ALA A 345 -17.03 17.18 6.93
C ALA A 345 -18.48 17.40 7.37
N GLN A 346 -18.70 18.27 8.36
CA GLN A 346 -20.05 18.64 8.82
C GLN A 346 -20.89 19.29 7.72
N ALA A 347 -20.31 20.21 6.95
CA ALA A 347 -21.00 20.90 5.85
C ALA A 347 -21.31 19.98 4.66
N GLN A 348 -20.49 18.96 4.42
CA GLN A 348 -20.73 17.95 3.39
C GLN A 348 -21.83 16.98 3.83
N GLN A 349 -21.85 16.61 5.11
CA GLN A 349 -22.88 15.76 5.70
C GLN A 349 -24.27 16.41 5.64
N SER A 350 -24.38 17.69 6.01
CA SER A 350 -25.65 18.43 5.92
C SER A 350 -26.13 18.64 4.48
N ARG A 351 -25.21 18.80 3.52
CA ARG A 351 -25.56 18.83 2.08
C ARG A 351 -26.12 17.49 1.60
N MET A 352 -25.51 16.38 2.03
CA MET A 352 -26.02 15.04 1.69
C MET A 352 -27.41 14.79 2.29
N GLU A 353 -27.68 15.26 3.53
CA GLU A 353 -29.02 15.24 4.14
C GLU A 353 -30.06 16.00 3.30
N GLN A 354 -29.72 17.20 2.84
CA GLN A 354 -30.62 18.02 2.02
C GLN A 354 -30.90 17.38 0.66
N ILE A 355 -29.89 16.86 -0.03
CA ILE A 355 -30.07 16.20 -1.34
C ILE A 355 -30.91 14.92 -1.17
N ALA A 356 -30.67 14.13 -0.13
CA ALA A 356 -31.44 12.92 0.15
C ALA A 356 -32.89 13.19 0.57
N SER A 357 -33.21 14.36 1.13
CA SER A 357 -34.59 14.73 1.45
C SER A 357 -35.51 14.88 0.23
N GLN A 358 -34.95 15.00 -0.98
CA GLN A 358 -35.70 15.14 -2.23
C GLN A 358 -36.10 13.79 -2.87
N ASP A 359 -35.54 12.66 -2.42
CA ASP A 359 -35.82 11.31 -2.94
C ASP A 359 -36.15 10.31 -1.81
N PRO A 360 -37.39 9.76 -1.74
CA PRO A 360 -37.82 8.84 -0.68
C PRO A 360 -36.97 7.56 -0.54
N THR A 361 -36.32 7.11 -1.62
CA THR A 361 -35.49 5.89 -1.61
C THR A 361 -34.08 6.18 -1.10
N ALA A 362 -33.56 7.37 -1.39
CA ALA A 362 -32.28 7.85 -0.87
C ALA A 362 -32.32 8.12 0.64
N GLN A 363 -33.48 8.47 1.21
CA GLN A 363 -33.62 8.68 2.66
C GLN A 363 -33.31 7.43 3.49
N VAL A 364 -33.73 6.24 3.05
CA VAL A 364 -33.49 4.99 3.79
C VAL A 364 -32.02 4.59 3.71
N ILE A 365 -31.39 4.75 2.55
CA ILE A 365 -29.96 4.46 2.35
C ILE A 365 -29.11 5.46 3.14
N LEU A 366 -29.43 6.76 3.09
CA LEU A 366 -28.72 7.79 3.83
C LEU A 366 -28.90 7.63 5.34
N LYS A 367 -30.11 7.34 5.84
CA LYS A 367 -30.34 7.14 7.28
C LYS A 367 -29.60 5.91 7.78
N THR A 368 -29.56 4.83 7.01
CA THR A 368 -28.74 3.64 7.32
C THR A 368 -27.25 3.96 7.25
N GLN A 369 -26.78 4.67 6.22
CA GLN A 369 -25.37 5.07 6.09
C GLN A 369 -24.94 6.06 7.18
N MET A 370 -25.79 7.00 7.59
CA MET A 370 -25.51 7.95 8.66
C MET A 370 -25.51 7.27 10.02
N ALA A 371 -26.48 6.39 10.29
CA ALA A 371 -26.47 5.57 11.48
C ALA A 371 -25.24 4.65 11.52
N GLU A 372 -24.85 4.06 10.39
CA GLU A 372 -23.63 3.25 10.29
C GLU A 372 -22.36 4.09 10.41
N THR A 373 -22.34 5.31 9.86
CA THR A 373 -21.20 6.23 9.96
C THR A 373 -21.05 6.74 11.38
N GLN A 374 -22.14 7.14 12.05
CA GLN A 374 -22.12 7.48 13.48
C GLN A 374 -21.67 6.29 14.32
N ARG A 375 -22.17 5.08 14.03
CA ARG A 375 -21.73 3.87 14.72
C ARG A 375 -20.25 3.60 14.49
N LYS A 376 -19.75 3.71 13.25
CA LYS A 376 -18.33 3.57 12.91
C LYS A 376 -17.47 4.67 13.53
N GLN A 377 -17.99 5.89 13.66
CA GLN A 377 -17.26 7.00 14.27
C GLN A 377 -17.19 6.84 15.80
N GLN A 378 -18.27 6.39 16.44
CA GLN A 378 -18.27 6.00 17.85
C GLN A 378 -17.39 4.77 18.09
N GLU A 379 -17.45 3.77 17.22
CA GLU A 379 -16.61 2.58 17.28
C GLU A 379 -15.13 2.93 17.03
N ALA A 380 -14.83 3.86 16.12
CA ALA A 380 -13.48 4.36 15.89
C ALA A 380 -12.97 5.19 17.06
N GLN A 381 -13.80 6.05 17.66
CA GLN A 381 -13.44 6.79 18.88
C GLN A 381 -13.21 5.83 20.05
N PHE A 382 -14.09 4.84 20.23
CA PHE A 382 -13.95 3.81 21.26
C PHE A 382 -12.71 2.95 21.02
N LYS A 383 -12.44 2.57 19.76
CA LYS A 383 -11.25 1.81 19.37
C LYS A 383 -9.98 2.64 19.57
N MET A 384 -9.99 3.92 19.23
CA MET A 384 -8.87 4.84 19.49
C MET A 384 -8.63 5.01 20.99
N GLN A 385 -9.69 5.10 21.80
CA GLN A 385 -9.59 5.17 23.25
C GLN A 385 -9.07 3.86 23.84
N MET A 386 -9.53 2.71 23.33
CA MET A 386 -9.04 1.38 23.70
C MET A 386 -7.60 1.15 23.26
N ASP A 387 -7.19 1.61 22.07
CA ASP A 387 -5.83 1.52 21.57
C ASP A 387 -4.90 2.46 22.35
N GLN A 388 -5.37 3.64 22.75
CA GLN A 388 -4.65 4.53 23.66
C GLN A 388 -4.48 3.88 25.05
N GLN A 389 -5.53 3.24 25.57
CA GLN A 389 -5.50 2.55 26.85
C GLN A 389 -4.61 1.30 26.81
N LYS A 390 -4.66 0.52 25.73
CA LYS A 390 -3.74 -0.59 25.46
C LYS A 390 -2.31 -0.11 25.31
N SER A 391 -2.07 0.98 24.59
CA SER A 391 -0.72 1.55 24.46
C SER A 391 -0.18 2.05 25.80
N GLN A 392 -1.04 2.58 26.69
CA GLN A 392 -0.65 2.94 28.06
C GLN A 392 -0.33 1.69 28.89
N GLN A 393 -1.16 0.64 28.81
CA GLN A 393 -0.90 -0.64 29.48
C GLN A 393 0.37 -1.32 28.96
N ASP A 394 0.60 -1.33 27.65
CA ASP A 394 1.83 -1.87 27.04
C ASP A 394 3.05 -1.07 27.47
N TYR A 395 2.92 0.26 27.58
CA TYR A 395 3.98 1.13 28.11
C TYR A 395 4.26 0.82 29.60
N GLU A 396 3.24 0.61 30.42
CA GLU A 396 3.38 0.20 31.82
C GLU A 396 4.01 -1.21 31.95
N ILE A 397 3.58 -2.17 31.14
CA ILE A 397 4.18 -3.52 31.08
C ILE A 397 5.64 -3.43 30.68
N LYS A 398 5.97 -2.60 29.69
CA LYS A 398 7.35 -2.41 29.23
C LYS A 398 8.22 -1.71 30.28
N ILE A 399 7.67 -0.75 31.02
CA ILE A 399 8.33 -0.16 32.19
C ILE A 399 8.56 -1.23 33.27
N ALA A 400 7.57 -2.05 33.58
CA ALA A 400 7.69 -3.12 34.56
C ALA A 400 8.73 -4.16 34.12
N GLU A 401 8.79 -4.51 32.84
CA GLU A 401 9.79 -5.43 32.28
C GLU A 401 11.20 -4.82 32.33
N LEU A 402 11.34 -3.52 32.02
CA LEU A 402 12.58 -2.77 32.17
C LEU A 402 13.02 -2.74 33.64
N GLN A 403 12.12 -2.47 34.57
CA GLN A 403 12.41 -2.51 36.00
C GLN A 403 12.86 -3.90 36.44
N ARG A 404 12.21 -4.97 35.95
CA ARG A 404 12.65 -6.35 36.22
C ARG A 404 14.04 -6.63 35.65
N LYS A 405 14.35 -6.17 34.44
CA LYS A 405 15.69 -6.30 33.84
C LYS A 405 16.74 -5.51 34.61
N VAL A 406 16.40 -4.31 35.09
CA VAL A 406 17.30 -3.50 35.94
C VAL A 406 17.56 -4.24 37.26
N MET A 407 16.53 -4.78 37.91
CA MET A 407 16.70 -5.59 39.14
C MET A 407 17.52 -6.86 38.88
N GLU A 408 17.31 -7.55 37.76
CA GLU A 408 18.09 -8.73 37.37
C GLU A 408 19.56 -8.37 37.13
N LEU A 409 19.83 -7.28 36.42
CA LEU A 409 21.18 -6.78 36.18
C LEU A 409 21.86 -6.36 37.49
N GLN A 410 21.13 -5.70 38.38
CA GLN A 410 21.65 -5.31 39.69
C GLN A 410 21.97 -6.54 40.55
N SER A 411 21.09 -7.53 40.60
CA SER A 411 21.35 -8.80 41.28
C SER A 411 22.53 -9.56 40.67
N LYS A 412 22.69 -9.56 39.34
CA LYS A 412 23.87 -10.13 38.67
C LYS A 412 25.15 -9.40 39.05
N TYR A 413 25.11 -8.07 39.11
CA TYR A 413 26.25 -7.25 39.51
C TYR A 413 26.64 -7.47 40.98
N ASP A 414 25.65 -7.56 41.88
CA ASP A 414 25.87 -7.85 43.30
C ASP A 414 26.46 -9.26 43.49
N LEU A 415 25.90 -10.26 42.80
CA LEU A 415 26.42 -11.63 42.82
C LEU A 415 27.86 -11.69 42.27
N GLN A 416 28.15 -10.97 41.19
CA GLN A 416 29.48 -10.90 40.60
C GLN A 416 30.46 -10.27 41.60
N THR A 417 30.06 -9.20 42.28
CA THR A 417 30.88 -8.54 43.32
C THR A 417 31.13 -9.46 44.51
N GLU A 418 30.11 -10.19 44.99
CA GLU A 418 30.24 -11.19 46.05
C GLU A 418 31.21 -12.31 45.65
N LEU A 419 31.11 -12.79 44.41
CA LEU A 419 31.95 -13.86 43.87
C LEU A 419 33.39 -13.40 43.68
N ASP A 420 33.60 -12.15 43.26
CA ASP A 420 34.93 -11.56 43.16
C ASP A 420 35.54 -11.31 44.55
N ASN A 421 34.74 -10.91 45.55
CA ASN A 421 35.17 -10.84 46.95
C ASN A 421 35.53 -12.22 47.52
N GLN A 422 34.75 -13.27 47.22
CA GLN A 422 35.08 -14.64 47.61
C GLN A 422 36.34 -15.15 46.91
N LYS A 423 36.51 -14.88 45.61
CA LYS A 423 37.75 -15.22 44.91
C LYS A 423 38.94 -14.51 45.52
N ASN A 424 38.80 -13.23 45.84
CA ASN A 424 39.87 -12.46 46.47
C ASN A 424 40.19 -13.00 47.86
N SER A 425 39.19 -13.29 48.70
CA SER A 425 39.41 -13.88 50.03
C SER A 425 40.04 -15.28 49.94
N THR A 426 39.63 -16.09 48.97
CA THR A 426 40.22 -17.41 48.71
C THR A 426 41.66 -17.28 48.24
N ASN A 427 41.96 -16.34 47.35
CA ASN A 427 43.33 -16.07 46.89
C ASN A 427 44.22 -15.59 48.04
N VAL A 428 43.70 -14.73 48.93
CA VAL A 428 44.41 -14.29 50.15
C VAL A 428 44.63 -15.47 51.10
N ALA A 429 43.64 -16.35 51.28
CA ALA A 429 43.79 -17.55 52.11
C ALA A 429 44.80 -18.56 51.52
N VAL A 430 44.81 -18.75 50.20
CA VAL A 430 45.82 -19.58 49.51
C VAL A 430 47.21 -18.95 49.63
N ALA A 431 47.32 -17.64 49.49
CA ALA A 431 48.59 -16.93 49.67
C ALA A 431 49.11 -17.05 51.12
N SER A 432 48.24 -16.93 52.12
CA SER A 432 48.62 -17.10 53.53
C SER A 432 48.97 -18.57 53.86
N MET A 433 48.27 -19.54 53.28
CA MET A 433 48.62 -20.96 53.37
C MET A 433 49.97 -21.26 52.71
N ASN A 434 50.26 -20.66 51.56
CA ASN A 434 51.54 -20.81 50.89
C ASN A 434 52.67 -20.16 51.71
N ASN A 435 52.45 -18.98 52.28
CA ASN A 435 53.43 -18.33 53.16
C ASN A 435 53.68 -19.14 54.43
N SER A 436 52.65 -19.57 55.15
CA SER A 436 52.81 -20.42 56.33
C SER A 436 53.44 -21.77 56.00
N SER A 437 53.20 -22.32 54.81
CA SER A 437 53.87 -23.54 54.36
C SER A 437 55.34 -23.30 54.02
N ARG A 438 55.69 -22.16 53.41
CA ARG A 438 57.08 -21.74 53.21
C ARG A 438 57.80 -21.51 54.55
N GLU A 439 57.15 -20.88 55.52
CA GLU A 439 57.69 -20.70 56.88
C GLU A 439 57.93 -22.05 57.57
N ARG A 440 56.97 -22.99 57.47
CA ARG A 440 57.16 -24.36 57.99
C ARG A 440 58.32 -25.09 57.31
N VAL A 441 58.45 -24.99 55.99
CA VAL A 441 59.58 -25.60 55.27
C VAL A 441 60.90 -24.96 55.68
N ALA A 442 60.96 -23.63 55.82
CA ALA A 442 62.15 -22.92 56.29
C ALA A 442 62.51 -23.31 57.74
N ALA A 443 61.52 -23.45 58.63
CA ALA A 443 61.73 -23.91 60.00
C ALA A 443 62.24 -25.35 60.05
N LEU A 444 61.68 -26.25 59.24
CA LEU A 444 62.16 -27.64 59.13
C LEU A 444 63.60 -27.70 58.57
N GLN A 445 63.92 -26.88 57.57
CA GLN A 445 65.28 -26.78 57.04
C GLN A 445 66.26 -26.24 58.08
N ALA A 446 65.88 -25.19 58.84
CA ALA A 446 66.68 -24.67 59.93
C ALA A 446 66.89 -25.71 61.04
N GLN A 447 65.86 -26.47 61.38
CA GLN A 447 65.95 -27.54 62.37
C GLN A 447 66.82 -28.71 61.89
N ALA A 448 66.77 -29.05 60.60
CA ALA A 448 67.65 -30.05 59.99
C ALA A 448 69.11 -29.57 59.93
N GLN A 449 69.35 -28.27 59.72
CA GLN A 449 70.70 -27.69 59.80
C GLN A 449 71.24 -27.72 61.22
N LEU A 450 70.43 -27.37 62.21
CA LEU A 450 70.80 -27.45 63.63
C LEU A 450 71.13 -28.89 64.04
N SER A 451 70.31 -29.87 63.65
CA SER A 451 70.59 -31.28 63.98
C SER A 451 71.83 -31.81 63.27
N ALA A 452 72.08 -31.39 62.02
CA ALA A 452 73.33 -31.70 61.31
C ALA A 452 74.54 -31.06 62.00
N GLN A 453 74.40 -29.85 62.53
CA GLN A 453 75.45 -29.15 63.27
C GLN A 453 75.72 -29.79 64.64
N GLU A 454 74.67 -30.22 65.35
CA GLU A 454 74.80 -31.00 66.59
C GLU A 454 75.50 -32.34 66.35
N LEU A 455 75.17 -33.03 65.25
CA LEU A 455 75.84 -34.28 64.87
C LEU A 455 77.32 -34.05 64.54
N ALA A 456 77.64 -32.97 63.81
CA ALA A 456 79.02 -32.61 63.50
C ALA A 456 79.82 -32.28 64.78
N LEU A 457 79.21 -31.53 65.72
CA LEU A 457 79.84 -31.23 67.01
C LEU A 457 80.03 -32.49 67.85
N ALA A 458 79.06 -33.40 67.88
CA ALA A 458 79.19 -34.68 68.57
C ALA A 458 80.30 -35.55 67.97
N GLN A 459 80.44 -35.56 66.64
CA GLN A 459 81.53 -36.25 65.95
C GLN A 459 82.89 -35.62 66.27
N GLU A 460 82.97 -34.29 66.33
CA GLU A 460 84.18 -33.56 66.72
C GLU A 460 84.58 -33.89 68.17
N GLN A 461 83.61 -33.88 69.10
CA GLN A 461 83.84 -34.28 70.50
C GLN A 461 84.30 -35.74 70.61
N ALA A 462 83.72 -36.65 69.83
CA ALA A 462 84.15 -38.04 69.79
C ALA A 462 85.59 -38.18 69.27
N MET A 463 85.96 -37.42 68.22
CA MET A 463 87.35 -37.41 67.72
C MET A 463 88.34 -36.84 68.74
N LEU A 464 87.98 -35.75 69.42
CA LEU A 464 88.79 -35.18 70.50
C LEU A 464 88.95 -36.18 71.66
N GLY A 465 87.89 -36.93 72.00
CA GLY A 465 87.96 -38.01 72.98
C GLY A 465 88.94 -39.12 72.58
N ILE A 466 88.92 -39.54 71.31
CA ILE A 466 89.88 -40.54 70.79
C ILE A 466 91.31 -40.00 70.82
N GLN A 467 91.52 -38.73 70.46
CA GLN A 467 92.84 -38.10 70.54
C GLN A 467 93.37 -38.04 71.97
N ALA A 468 92.53 -37.66 72.94
CA ALA A 468 92.90 -37.61 74.35
C ALA A 468 93.27 -39.01 74.90
N VAL A 469 92.56 -40.06 74.50
CA VAL A 469 92.91 -41.44 74.88
C VAL A 469 94.25 -41.87 74.29
N ASN A 470 94.50 -41.57 73.01
CA ASN A 470 95.78 -41.89 72.38
C ASN A 470 96.95 -41.12 73.01
N GLU A 471 96.75 -39.86 73.40
CA GLU A 471 97.76 -39.08 74.13
C GLU A 471 98.01 -39.65 75.53
N ALA A 472 96.95 -40.03 76.27
CA ALA A 472 97.09 -40.67 77.58
C ALA A 472 97.82 -42.02 77.50
N GLU A 473 97.56 -42.85 76.49
CA GLU A 473 98.30 -44.09 76.28
C GLU A 473 99.79 -43.86 75.97
N LYS A 474 100.10 -42.79 75.25
CA LYS A 474 101.48 -42.40 74.93
C LYS A 474 102.21 -41.95 76.19
N ASP A 475 101.55 -41.19 77.05
CA ASP A 475 102.09 -40.73 78.33
C ASP A 475 102.32 -41.90 79.30
N ILE A 476 101.37 -42.84 79.42
CA ILE A 476 101.55 -44.07 80.22
C ILE A 476 102.75 -44.89 79.74
N ARG A 477 102.92 -45.04 78.40
CA ARG A 477 104.09 -45.72 77.84
C ARG A 477 105.40 -45.01 78.18
N GLN A 478 105.43 -43.68 78.13
CA GLN A 478 106.63 -42.92 78.52
C GLN A 478 106.91 -43.03 80.03
N HIS A 479 105.88 -42.97 80.87
CA HIS A 479 106.02 -43.08 82.31
C HIS A 479 106.51 -44.47 82.75
N GLY A 480 106.04 -45.55 82.10
CA GLY A 480 106.54 -46.91 82.34
C GLY A 480 108.03 -47.07 82.02
N ILE A 481 108.49 -46.47 80.92
CA ILE A 481 109.92 -46.47 80.53
C ILE A 481 110.77 -45.68 81.54
N GLU A 482 110.26 -44.56 82.06
CA GLU A 482 110.98 -43.74 83.03
C GLU A 482 111.16 -44.44 84.39
N ILE A 483 110.16 -45.22 84.83
CA ILE A 483 110.23 -46.00 86.08
C ILE A 483 111.26 -47.14 85.96
N GLU A 484 111.30 -47.87 84.83
CA GLU A 484 112.33 -48.89 84.60
C GLU A 484 113.75 -48.30 84.62
N ARG A 485 113.91 -47.10 84.04
CA ARG A 485 115.19 -46.38 84.03
C ARG A 485 115.64 -45.96 85.44
N GLN A 486 114.72 -45.49 86.28
CA GLN A 486 115.00 -45.10 87.67
C GLN A 486 115.42 -46.31 88.53
N ASN A 487 114.76 -47.45 88.36
CA ASN A 487 115.13 -48.68 89.09
C ASN A 487 116.53 -49.17 88.70
N PHE A 488 116.87 -49.12 87.41
CA PHE A 488 118.22 -49.47 86.93
C PHE A 488 119.32 -48.54 87.50
N LEU A 489 119.04 -47.24 87.62
CA LEU A 489 119.98 -46.27 88.18
C LEU A 489 120.18 -46.44 89.70
N ASN A 490 119.13 -46.80 90.44
CA ASN A 490 119.25 -47.06 91.88
C ASN A 490 120.03 -48.34 92.20
N GLU A 491 119.87 -49.42 91.43
CA GLU A 491 120.72 -50.60 91.56
C GLU A 491 122.21 -50.26 91.31
N ALA A 492 122.49 -49.36 90.36
CA ALA A 492 123.83 -48.88 90.11
C ALA A 492 124.41 -48.03 91.27
N GLU A 493 123.60 -47.22 91.96
CA GLU A 493 124.04 -46.43 93.12
C GLU A 493 124.33 -47.28 94.36
N VAL A 494 123.49 -48.28 94.65
CA VAL A 494 123.72 -49.22 95.76
C VAL A 494 125.04 -49.97 95.56
N THR A 495 125.35 -50.36 94.32
CA THR A 495 126.62 -51.00 93.95
C THR A 495 127.82 -50.05 94.13
N LYS A 496 127.63 -48.75 93.91
CA LYS A 496 128.68 -47.72 94.01
C LYS A 496 129.02 -47.36 95.46
N GLN A 497 128.04 -47.36 96.36
CA GLN A 497 128.24 -47.09 97.80
C GLN A 497 128.92 -48.26 98.52
N ALA A 498 128.70 -49.50 98.08
CA ALA A 498 129.44 -50.67 98.59
C ALA A 498 130.94 -50.62 98.27
N VAL A 499 131.35 -49.95 97.18
CA VAL A 499 132.75 -49.82 96.75
C VAL A 499 133.50 -48.71 97.51
N GLN A 500 132.81 -47.65 97.96
CA GLN A 500 133.42 -46.57 98.74
C GLN A 500 133.75 -46.92 100.20
N ALA A 501 133.17 -48.01 100.74
CA ALA A 501 133.47 -48.52 102.09
C ALA A 501 134.85 -49.22 102.22
N ALA A 502 135.66 -49.31 101.16
CA ALA A 502 136.88 -50.13 101.14
C ALA A 502 138.23 -49.36 101.16
N LEU A 503 138.25 -48.02 101.13
CA LEU A 503 139.50 -47.26 100.87
C LEU A 503 139.71 -46.04 101.82
N GLN A 504 139.94 -46.30 103.12
CA GLN A 504 140.97 -45.74 104.07
C GLN A 504 141.28 -44.20 104.17
N PRO A 505 142.13 -43.69 105.14
CA PRO A 505 142.76 -44.25 106.37
C PRO A 505 142.70 -43.36 107.65
N LYS A 506 143.13 -43.92 108.81
CA LYS A 506 143.45 -43.28 110.12
C LYS A 506 144.51 -42.15 110.03
N PRO A 507 144.57 -41.18 110.98
CA PRO A 507 145.63 -41.23 112.03
C PRO A 507 145.34 -40.56 113.41
N THR A 508 145.99 -41.14 114.44
CA THR A 508 146.63 -40.64 115.70
C THR A 508 146.26 -39.32 116.43
N THR A 509 145.95 -39.49 117.73
CA THR A 509 146.37 -38.78 118.98
C THR A 509 146.97 -37.35 118.97
N GLY A 510 146.51 -36.53 119.93
CA GLY A 510 147.28 -35.46 120.58
C GLY A 510 146.46 -34.55 121.51
N VAL A 511 146.84 -34.52 122.79
CA VAL A 511 146.73 -33.47 123.86
C VAL A 511 145.52 -32.52 123.87
#